data_AF-A0A0C3P1B8-F1
#
_entry.id   AF-A0A0C3P1B8-F1
#
_cell.length_a   1.000
_cell.length_b   1.000
_cell.length_c   1.000
_cell.angle_alpha   90.00
_cell.angle_beta   90.00
_cell.angle_gamma   90.00
#
_symmetry.space_group_name_H-M   'P 1'
#
loop_
_entity.id
_entity.type
_entity.pdbx_description
1 polymer ?
#
loop_
_entity_poly.entity_id
_entity_poly.type
_entity_poly.pdbx_seq_one_letter_code
_entity_poly.pdbx_strand_id
1 'polypeptide(L)'
;MATRGYLAFPPSSSAMPSYPDSTLELSSIRLPSVSNSRSDVLTTLELIQTHHDRGSHHNQSDAERLGVHQSEQSEVEWVRAGGVLRDASGQRDKMRTERMLAEMNLREDEQRRVERWERYESKWRGVCSKSGEPLTFFDFSWPLCNLPTEKRIDGLTTLAIGEFLFESADVCGCSAARRERIRYSLLRWHPDKISPVLGRVVAEDVELVREGVLRVFCALRVLQDTE
;
A
#
# COMPACT_ATOMS: atom_id res chain seq x y z
N MET A 1 -13.46 10.58 -10.07
CA MET A 1 -12.74 9.73 -11.05
C MET A 1 -11.49 9.20 -10.37
N ALA A 2 -11.41 7.89 -10.14
CA ALA A 2 -10.35 7.25 -9.39
C ALA A 2 -9.11 7.04 -10.26
N THR A 3 -7.97 7.59 -9.85
CA THR A 3 -6.67 7.38 -10.50
C THR A 3 -5.82 6.41 -9.68
N ARG A 4 -5.59 5.26 -10.30
CA ARG A 4 -4.78 4.12 -9.85
C ARG A 4 -3.38 4.56 -9.40
N GLY A 5 -2.99 4.12 -8.21
CA GLY A 5 -1.61 4.16 -7.74
C GLY A 5 -0.75 3.16 -8.53
N TYR A 6 0.36 3.64 -9.09
CA TYR A 6 1.33 2.82 -9.81
C TYR A 6 2.28 2.16 -8.80
N LEU A 7 2.01 0.90 -8.46
CA LEU A 7 3.04 -0.04 -8.01
C LEU A 7 3.39 -0.93 -9.20
N ALA A 8 4.58 -0.72 -9.77
CA ALA A 8 5.08 -1.45 -10.92
C ALA A 8 5.72 -2.77 -10.48
N PHE A 9 5.09 -3.90 -10.83
CA PHE A 9 5.73 -5.20 -10.99
C PHE A 9 5.55 -5.65 -12.45
N PRO A 10 6.55 -6.34 -13.06
CA PRO A 10 6.45 -6.76 -14.47
C PRO A 10 5.44 -7.92 -14.64
N PRO A 11 4.65 -7.95 -15.73
CA PRO A 11 3.75 -9.07 -15.99
C PRO A 11 4.54 -10.29 -16.51
N SER A 12 4.27 -11.45 -15.93
CA SER A 12 4.68 -12.75 -16.48
C SER A 12 4.06 -12.93 -17.86
N SER A 13 4.92 -12.97 -18.88
CA SER A 13 4.57 -13.38 -20.23
C SER A 13 4.23 -14.88 -20.24
N SER A 14 3.00 -15.22 -20.58
CA SER A 14 2.70 -16.50 -21.22
C SER A 14 1.56 -16.32 -22.21
N ALA A 15 1.93 -16.51 -23.47
CA ALA A 15 1.16 -16.44 -24.70
C ALA A 15 -0.06 -17.39 -24.72
N MET A 16 -1.23 -16.88 -25.16
CA MET A 16 -1.95 -17.23 -26.42
C MET A 16 -2.97 -18.38 -26.27
N PRO A 17 -3.92 -18.60 -27.21
CA PRO A 17 -4.67 -17.72 -28.15
C PRO A 17 -6.22 -17.87 -27.95
N SER A 18 -7.09 -16.86 -28.07
CA SER A 18 -7.63 -16.16 -29.26
C SER A 18 -8.73 -16.88 -30.07
N TYR A 19 -9.96 -16.34 -29.98
CA TYR A 19 -11.09 -16.27 -30.94
C TYR A 19 -11.98 -17.50 -31.24
N PRO A 20 -13.20 -17.34 -31.81
CA PRO A 20 -14.16 -16.20 -31.77
C PRO A 20 -15.61 -16.67 -31.42
N ASP A 21 -16.42 -15.81 -30.79
CA ASP A 21 -17.60 -15.14 -31.37
C ASP A 21 -18.48 -15.96 -32.35
N SER A 22 -19.73 -16.19 -31.95
CA SER A 22 -20.86 -16.41 -32.86
C SER A 22 -22.18 -16.21 -32.10
N THR A 23 -22.73 -15.01 -32.28
CA THR A 23 -24.17 -14.73 -32.37
C THR A 23 -24.92 -15.82 -33.13
N LEU A 24 -26.13 -16.19 -32.67
CA LEU A 24 -27.40 -15.96 -33.38
C LEU A 24 -28.58 -16.78 -32.84
N GLU A 25 -29.74 -16.10 -32.82
CA GLU A 25 -31.07 -16.56 -33.24
C GLU A 25 -31.93 -17.45 -32.32
N LEU A 26 -33.03 -16.81 -31.91
CA LEU A 26 -34.29 -17.40 -31.49
C LEU A 26 -34.97 -18.21 -32.62
N SER A 27 -35.75 -19.18 -32.16
CA SER A 27 -36.97 -19.76 -32.77
C SER A 27 -36.84 -20.98 -33.70
N SER A 28 -37.27 -22.14 -33.21
CA SER A 28 -38.55 -22.76 -33.65
C SER A 28 -38.75 -24.17 -33.07
N ILE A 29 -39.82 -24.29 -32.26
CA ILE A 29 -40.88 -25.31 -32.28
C ILE A 29 -40.50 -26.77 -32.62
N ARG A 30 -40.73 -27.67 -31.66
CA ARG A 30 -41.56 -28.90 -31.87
C ARG A 30 -42.00 -29.52 -30.54
N LEU A 31 -43.31 -29.52 -30.31
CA LEU A 31 -44.01 -30.39 -29.36
C LEU A 31 -44.10 -31.81 -29.94
N PRO A 32 -43.97 -32.86 -29.12
CA PRO A 32 -44.67 -34.11 -29.34
C PRO A 32 -45.86 -34.22 -28.38
N SER A 33 -46.96 -34.71 -28.94
CA SER A 33 -48.23 -34.93 -28.28
C SER A 33 -48.28 -36.33 -27.64
N VAL A 34 -48.92 -36.40 -26.47
CA VAL A 34 -49.80 -37.48 -25.99
C VAL A 34 -49.18 -38.86 -25.72
N SER A 35 -49.17 -39.26 -24.44
CA SER A 35 -50.15 -40.25 -23.95
C SER A 35 -50.05 -40.47 -22.44
N ASN A 36 -51.23 -40.62 -21.84
CA ASN A 36 -51.48 -40.96 -20.44
C ASN A 36 -50.61 -42.12 -19.94
N SER A 37 -50.03 -41.97 -18.75
CA SER A 37 -50.07 -43.01 -17.72
C SER A 37 -49.95 -42.40 -16.34
N ARG A 38 -50.97 -42.66 -15.53
CA ARG A 38 -51.06 -42.36 -14.10
C ARG A 38 -50.04 -43.21 -13.35
N SER A 39 -48.98 -42.60 -12.86
CA SER A 39 -48.26 -42.93 -11.63
C SER A 39 -47.23 -41.81 -11.43
N ASP A 40 -46.70 -41.68 -10.21
CA ASP A 40 -45.55 -40.83 -9.88
C ASP A 40 -45.91 -39.42 -9.39
N VAL A 41 -46.69 -39.40 -8.30
CA VAL A 41 -46.78 -38.26 -7.38
C VAL A 41 -45.74 -38.38 -6.24
N LEU A 42 -44.65 -39.14 -6.43
CA LEU A 42 -43.67 -39.43 -5.38
C LEU A 42 -42.21 -39.16 -5.74
N THR A 43 -41.96 -38.48 -6.87
CA THR A 43 -40.59 -38.19 -7.37
C THR A 43 -40.32 -36.69 -7.53
N THR A 44 -41.02 -35.85 -6.75
CA THR A 44 -40.77 -34.39 -6.73
C THR A 44 -40.28 -33.88 -5.37
N LEU A 45 -40.18 -34.77 -4.36
CA LEU A 45 -39.67 -34.40 -3.04
C LEU A 45 -38.18 -34.74 -2.82
N GLU A 46 -37.58 -35.68 -3.56
CA GLU A 46 -36.15 -36.00 -3.41
C GLU A 46 -35.20 -35.11 -4.25
N LEU A 47 -35.69 -34.45 -5.30
CA LEU A 47 -34.85 -33.55 -6.12
C LEU A 47 -34.71 -32.14 -5.53
N ILE A 48 -35.55 -31.77 -4.56
CA ILE A 48 -35.45 -30.49 -3.84
C ILE A 48 -34.48 -30.61 -2.66
N GLN A 49 -34.28 -31.81 -2.11
CA GLN A 49 -33.35 -32.06 -0.99
C GLN A 49 -31.87 -31.94 -1.39
N THR A 50 -31.51 -32.33 -2.62
CA THR A 50 -30.11 -32.31 -3.07
C THR A 50 -29.59 -30.92 -3.49
N HIS A 51 -30.48 -29.95 -3.75
CA HIS A 51 -30.10 -28.55 -4.00
C HIS A 51 -29.99 -27.70 -2.73
N HIS A 52 -30.52 -28.17 -1.58
CA HIS A 52 -30.38 -27.46 -0.30
C HIS A 52 -29.03 -27.76 0.38
N ASP A 53 -28.48 -28.97 0.21
CA ASP A 53 -27.21 -29.38 0.84
C ASP A 53 -25.98 -28.69 0.22
N ARG A 54 -25.98 -28.39 -1.08
CA ARG A 54 -24.84 -27.69 -1.72
C ARG A 54 -24.73 -26.21 -1.37
N GLY A 55 -25.85 -25.55 -1.04
CA GLY A 55 -25.85 -24.17 -0.54
C GLY A 55 -25.49 -24.06 0.95
N SER A 56 -25.85 -25.08 1.73
CA SER A 56 -25.58 -25.12 3.18
C SER A 56 -24.08 -25.19 3.49
N HIS A 57 -23.32 -26.05 2.80
CA HIS A 57 -21.87 -26.17 3.03
C HIS A 57 -21.07 -24.91 2.66
N HIS A 58 -21.51 -24.14 1.66
CA HIS A 58 -20.83 -22.90 1.26
C HIS A 58 -21.07 -21.77 2.27
N ASN A 59 -22.32 -21.60 2.72
CA ASN A 59 -22.66 -20.63 3.76
C ASN A 59 -22.00 -20.96 5.12
N GLN A 60 -21.85 -22.24 5.44
CA GLN A 60 -21.22 -22.69 6.67
C GLN A 60 -19.71 -22.42 6.67
N SER A 61 -19.04 -22.58 5.53
CA SER A 61 -17.61 -22.27 5.40
C SER A 61 -17.31 -20.77 5.39
N ASP A 62 -18.20 -19.93 4.86
CA ASP A 62 -18.08 -18.48 4.98
C ASP A 62 -18.37 -17.98 6.41
N ALA A 63 -19.34 -18.57 7.11
CA ALA A 63 -19.62 -18.26 8.51
C ALA A 63 -18.48 -18.68 9.45
N GLU A 64 -17.86 -19.84 9.22
CA GLU A 64 -16.67 -20.29 9.98
C GLU A 64 -15.48 -19.36 9.74
N ARG A 65 -15.22 -18.94 8.50
CA ARG A 65 -14.16 -17.97 8.18
C ARG A 65 -14.37 -16.64 8.90
N LEU A 66 -15.61 -16.13 8.91
CA LEU A 66 -15.95 -14.90 9.61
C LEU A 66 -15.79 -15.03 11.14
N GLY A 67 -16.12 -16.20 11.71
CA GLY A 67 -15.95 -16.47 13.14
C GLY A 67 -14.48 -16.53 13.57
N VAL A 68 -13.63 -17.19 12.76
CA VAL A 68 -12.18 -17.25 13.02
C VAL A 68 -11.56 -15.85 12.98
N HIS A 69 -11.88 -15.04 11.96
CA HIS A 69 -11.37 -13.68 11.85
C HIS A 69 -11.80 -12.77 13.01
N GLN A 70 -13.03 -12.90 13.51
CA GLN A 70 -13.49 -12.14 14.68
C GLN A 70 -12.74 -12.54 15.96
N SER A 71 -12.46 -13.83 16.15
CA SER A 71 -11.67 -14.31 17.28
C SER A 71 -10.24 -13.77 17.23
N GLU A 72 -9.59 -13.82 16.06
CA GLU A 72 -8.24 -13.28 15.86
C GLU A 72 -8.18 -11.77 16.11
N GLN A 73 -9.16 -11.00 15.61
CA GLN A 73 -9.25 -9.56 15.86
C GLN A 73 -9.42 -9.26 17.35
N SER A 74 -10.26 -10.02 18.06
CA SER A 74 -10.47 -9.83 19.49
C SER A 74 -9.21 -10.10 20.33
N GLU A 75 -8.38 -11.07 19.92
CA GLU A 75 -7.10 -11.36 20.58
C GLU A 75 -6.08 -10.24 20.35
N VAL A 76 -5.98 -9.75 19.11
CA VAL A 76 -5.09 -8.62 18.76
C VAL A 76 -5.53 -7.35 19.49
N GLU A 77 -6.83 -7.05 19.53
CA GLU A 77 -7.38 -5.90 20.25
C GLU A 77 -7.14 -6.02 21.76
N TRP A 78 -7.30 -7.22 22.33
CA TRP A 78 -7.02 -7.47 23.74
C TRP A 78 -5.55 -7.19 24.08
N VAL A 79 -4.61 -7.66 23.26
CA VAL A 79 -3.18 -7.41 23.46
C VAL A 79 -2.81 -5.95 23.20
N ARG A 80 -3.43 -5.31 22.21
CA ARG A 80 -3.30 -3.85 21.98
C ARG A 80 -3.72 -3.04 23.21
N ALA A 81 -4.77 -3.46 23.90
CA ALA A 81 -5.25 -2.82 25.13
C ALA A 81 -4.37 -3.12 26.37
N GLY A 82 -3.26 -3.86 26.21
CA GLY A 82 -2.35 -4.25 27.29
C GLY A 82 -2.72 -5.56 27.99
N GLY A 83 -3.64 -6.33 27.42
CA GLY A 83 -4.03 -7.64 27.90
C GLY A 83 -2.95 -8.70 27.69
N VAL A 84 -2.96 -9.74 28.52
CA VAL A 84 -2.10 -10.93 28.35
C VAL A 84 -2.98 -12.08 27.87
N LEU A 85 -2.57 -12.77 26.81
CA LEU A 85 -3.28 -13.95 26.32
C LEU A 85 -3.22 -15.10 27.32
N ARG A 86 -4.23 -15.97 27.24
CA ARG A 86 -4.30 -17.19 28.03
C ARG A 86 -4.25 -18.41 27.13
N ASP A 87 -3.58 -19.45 27.57
CA ASP A 87 -3.56 -20.74 26.91
C ASP A 87 -4.84 -21.54 27.22
N ALA A 88 -4.97 -22.73 26.63
CA ALA A 88 -6.11 -23.62 26.85
C ALA A 88 -6.24 -24.09 28.33
N SER A 89 -5.17 -23.97 29.12
CA SER A 89 -5.16 -24.26 30.56
C SER A 89 -5.49 -23.03 31.43
N GLY A 90 -5.77 -21.88 30.81
CA GLY A 90 -6.06 -20.62 31.48
C GLY A 90 -4.84 -19.88 32.03
N GLN A 91 -3.63 -20.42 31.81
CA GLN A 91 -2.38 -19.81 32.23
C GLN A 91 -1.99 -18.66 31.29
N ARG A 92 -1.24 -17.69 31.82
CA ARG A 92 -0.81 -16.52 31.05
C ARG A 92 0.28 -16.91 30.06
N ASP A 93 -0.01 -16.79 28.77
CA ASP A 93 0.93 -17.03 27.69
C ASP A 93 1.68 -15.73 27.35
N LYS A 94 2.78 -15.51 28.07
CA LYS A 94 3.66 -14.35 27.85
C LYS A 94 4.34 -14.42 26.48
N MET A 95 4.79 -15.59 26.05
CA MET A 95 5.51 -15.76 24.79
C MET A 95 4.63 -15.44 23.58
N ARG A 96 3.37 -15.91 23.58
CA ARG A 96 2.42 -15.58 22.50
C ARG A 96 2.06 -14.10 22.51
N THR A 97 1.85 -13.52 23.69
CA THR A 97 1.59 -12.08 23.83
C THR A 97 2.76 -11.24 23.32
N GLU A 98 3.99 -11.56 23.73
CA GLU A 98 5.22 -10.87 23.29
C GLU A 98 5.46 -10.99 21.79
N ARG A 99 5.23 -12.17 21.20
CA ARG A 99 5.32 -12.35 19.74
C ARG A 99 4.29 -11.47 19.01
N MET A 100 3.05 -11.44 19.47
CA MET A 100 2.02 -10.58 18.85
C MET A 100 2.34 -9.10 19.02
N LEU A 101 2.82 -8.66 20.18
CA LEU A 101 3.28 -7.29 20.38
C LEU A 101 4.43 -6.93 19.45
N ALA A 102 5.42 -7.83 19.30
CA ALA A 102 6.54 -7.60 18.38
C ALA A 102 6.07 -7.50 16.92
N GLU A 103 5.14 -8.35 16.49
CA GLU A 103 4.56 -8.30 15.16
C GLU A 103 3.73 -7.02 14.93
N MET A 104 2.92 -6.62 15.91
CA MET A 104 2.16 -5.38 15.85
C MET A 104 3.08 -4.17 15.75
N ASN A 105 4.10 -4.09 16.59
CA ASN A 105 5.08 -3.00 16.56
C ASN A 105 5.80 -2.94 15.22
N LEU A 106 6.18 -4.09 14.65
CA LEU A 106 6.82 -4.13 13.33
C LEU A 106 5.90 -3.59 12.23
N ARG A 107 4.62 -4.00 12.21
CA ARG A 107 3.64 -3.50 11.24
C ARG A 107 3.35 -2.02 11.40
N GLU A 108 3.22 -1.55 12.64
CA GLU A 108 3.02 -0.12 12.94
C GLU A 108 4.24 0.71 12.50
N ASP A 109 5.46 0.20 12.70
CA ASP A 109 6.69 0.82 12.21
C ASP A 109 6.72 0.92 10.69
N GLU A 110 6.40 -0.16 9.99
CA GLU A 110 6.32 -0.20 8.53
C GLU A 110 5.27 0.80 8.01
N GLN A 111 4.08 0.79 8.61
CA GLN A 111 3.01 1.71 8.24
C GLN A 111 3.43 3.18 8.45
N ARG A 112 4.09 3.50 9.58
CA ARG A 112 4.61 4.85 9.83
C ARG A 112 5.62 5.29 8.77
N ARG A 113 6.47 4.39 8.28
CA ARG A 113 7.43 4.67 7.19
C ARG A 113 6.73 4.93 5.86
N VAL A 114 5.73 4.11 5.53
CA VAL A 114 4.92 4.30 4.31
C VAL A 114 4.19 5.63 4.34
N GLU A 115 3.48 5.93 5.43
CA GLU A 115 2.74 7.20 5.59
C GLU A 115 3.67 8.42 5.52
N ARG A 116 4.87 8.32 6.10
CA ARG A 116 5.88 9.38 6.00
C ARG A 116 6.30 9.59 4.55
N TRP A 117 6.57 8.52 3.81
CA TRP A 117 6.96 8.59 2.41
C TRP A 117 5.83 9.14 1.52
N GLU A 118 4.59 8.71 1.74
CA GLU A 118 3.43 9.23 1.02
C GLU A 118 3.20 10.73 1.28
N ARG A 119 3.36 11.18 2.52
CA ARG A 119 3.30 12.60 2.87
C ARG A 119 4.38 13.40 2.17
N TYR A 120 5.61 12.87 2.13
CA TYR A 120 6.73 13.46 1.40
C TYR A 120 6.43 13.58 -0.11
N GLU A 121 5.95 12.52 -0.74
CA GLU A 121 5.59 12.51 -2.16
C GLU A 121 4.42 13.45 -2.47
N SER A 122 3.43 13.50 -1.59
CA SER A 122 2.26 14.37 -1.76
C SER A 122 2.65 15.85 -1.71
N LYS A 123 3.44 16.25 -0.71
CA LYS A 123 3.96 17.62 -0.62
C LYS A 123 4.86 17.95 -1.81
N TRP A 124 5.71 17.01 -2.27
CA TRP A 124 6.58 17.23 -3.43
C TRP A 124 5.77 17.51 -4.69
N ARG A 125 4.69 16.74 -4.94
CA ARG A 125 3.77 17.00 -6.05
C ARG A 125 3.09 18.36 -5.91
N GLY A 126 2.73 18.77 -4.70
CA GLY A 126 2.19 20.10 -4.44
C GLY A 126 3.17 21.20 -4.86
N VAL A 127 4.44 21.07 -4.47
CA VAL A 127 5.52 21.99 -4.85
C VAL A 127 5.75 22.00 -6.36
N CYS A 128 5.74 20.85 -7.04
CA CYS A 128 5.91 20.81 -8.50
C CYS A 128 4.66 21.19 -9.30
N SER A 129 3.49 21.30 -8.65
CA SER A 129 2.26 21.69 -9.33
C SER A 129 2.37 23.15 -9.79
N LYS A 130 1.78 23.44 -10.96
CA LYS A 130 1.74 24.79 -11.54
C LYS A 130 0.73 25.72 -10.84
N SER A 131 0.55 25.54 -9.53
CA SER A 131 -0.28 26.42 -8.72
C SER A 131 0.38 27.80 -8.65
N GLY A 132 -0.42 28.85 -8.76
CA GLY A 132 0.02 30.25 -8.61
C GLY A 132 0.26 30.67 -7.16
N GLU A 133 0.03 29.78 -6.19
CA GLU A 133 0.25 30.05 -4.78
C GLU A 133 1.75 30.26 -4.46
N PRO A 134 2.09 31.24 -3.62
CA PRO A 134 3.46 31.46 -3.17
C PRO A 134 3.93 30.30 -2.30
N LEU A 135 5.17 29.86 -2.52
CA LEU A 135 5.79 28.77 -1.75
C LEU A 135 6.70 29.33 -0.65
N THR A 136 6.71 28.68 0.49
CA THR A 136 7.59 28.96 1.63
C THR A 136 8.59 27.83 1.81
N PHE A 137 9.59 28.04 2.68
CA PHE A 137 10.56 27.01 3.03
C PHE A 137 9.93 25.71 3.55
N PHE A 138 8.80 25.78 4.26
CA PHE A 138 8.13 24.62 4.87
C PHE A 138 7.27 23.80 3.90
N ASP A 139 6.97 24.36 2.73
CA ASP A 139 6.23 23.65 1.68
C ASP A 139 7.12 22.61 0.98
N PHE A 140 8.44 22.83 0.99
CA PHE A 140 9.40 21.88 0.48
C PHE A 140 9.42 20.62 1.33
N SER A 141 9.38 19.49 0.63
CA SER A 141 9.45 18.16 1.24
C SER A 141 10.90 17.82 1.48
N TRP A 142 11.53 18.41 2.48
CA TRP A 142 12.91 18.08 2.82
C TRP A 142 13.02 16.58 3.15
N PRO A 143 14.03 15.85 2.62
CA PRO A 143 14.18 14.40 2.86
C PRO A 143 14.72 14.15 4.27
N LEU A 144 13.89 14.37 5.28
CA LEU A 144 14.19 14.25 6.70
C LEU A 144 13.07 13.49 7.40
N CYS A 145 13.43 12.62 8.35
CA CYS A 145 12.46 11.90 9.17
C CYS A 145 11.60 12.85 10.03
N ASN A 146 12.22 13.94 10.48
CA ASN A 146 11.61 15.02 11.24
C ASN A 146 11.77 16.32 10.45
N LEU A 147 10.64 16.93 10.07
CA LEU A 147 10.66 18.20 9.35
C LEU A 147 11.22 19.32 10.25
N PRO A 148 11.99 20.27 9.68
CA PRO A 148 12.47 21.42 10.44
C PRO A 148 11.28 22.20 11.01
N THR A 149 11.29 22.44 12.32
CA THR A 149 10.31 23.34 12.99
C THR A 149 10.69 24.80 12.80
N GLU A 150 11.97 25.07 12.55
CA GLU A 150 12.53 26.40 12.29
C GLU A 150 13.07 26.47 10.86
N LYS A 151 13.18 27.69 10.32
CA LYS A 151 13.76 27.97 9.00
C LYS A 151 15.30 27.81 9.05
N ARG A 152 15.79 26.56 9.12
CA ARG A 152 17.22 26.24 9.24
C ARG A 152 17.61 25.07 8.34
N ILE A 153 18.82 25.15 7.79
CA ILE A 153 19.40 24.17 6.86
C ILE A 153 20.34 23.19 7.60
N ASP A 154 20.75 23.53 8.83
CA ASP A 154 21.74 22.77 9.62
C ASP A 154 21.39 21.27 9.75
N GLY A 155 20.09 20.93 9.78
CA GLY A 155 19.60 19.56 9.88
C GLY A 155 19.72 18.73 8.58
N LEU A 156 19.99 19.35 7.43
CA LEU A 156 20.16 18.70 6.13
C LEU A 156 21.57 18.09 6.02
N THR A 157 21.83 17.09 6.86
CA THR A 157 23.09 16.33 6.87
C THR A 157 22.99 15.09 5.99
N THR A 158 24.13 14.62 5.48
CA THR A 158 24.19 13.38 4.67
C THR A 158 23.61 12.18 5.41
N LEU A 159 23.85 12.09 6.72
CA LEU A 159 23.32 11.02 7.57
C LEU A 159 21.80 11.09 7.67
N ALA A 160 21.23 12.25 8.04
CA ALA A 160 19.77 12.40 8.18
C ALA A 160 19.02 12.16 6.86
N ILE A 161 19.61 12.61 5.73
CA ILE A 161 19.05 12.38 4.40
C ILE A 161 19.14 10.91 4.01
N GLY A 162 20.27 10.25 4.29
CA GLY A 162 20.44 8.82 4.05
C GLY A 162 19.47 7.98 4.87
N GLU A 163 19.35 8.27 6.17
CA GLU A 163 18.40 7.62 7.08
C GLU A 163 16.98 7.67 6.50
N PHE A 164 16.51 8.86 6.09
CA PHE A 164 15.18 9.02 5.51
C PHE A 164 14.99 8.24 4.20
N LEU A 165 15.96 8.32 3.27
CA LEU A 165 15.83 7.69 1.95
C LEU A 165 15.89 6.16 2.02
N PHE A 166 16.65 5.61 2.97
CA PHE A 166 16.87 4.17 3.09
C PHE A 166 15.99 3.49 4.14
N GLU A 167 15.29 4.23 4.99
CA GLU A 167 14.41 3.70 6.04
C GLU A 167 13.41 2.64 5.55
N SER A 168 12.90 2.80 4.32
CA SER A 168 11.99 1.86 3.66
C SER A 168 12.68 0.93 2.65
N ALA A 169 13.94 1.20 2.28
CA ALA A 169 14.73 0.35 1.38
C ALA A 169 15.35 -0.83 2.12
N ASP A 170 15.68 -0.62 3.39
CA ASP A 170 16.39 -1.59 4.22
C ASP A 170 15.53 -2.80 4.58
N VAL A 171 14.21 -2.66 4.54
CA VAL A 171 13.26 -3.77 4.74
C VAL A 171 13.43 -4.87 3.68
N CYS A 172 13.93 -4.53 2.48
CA CYS A 172 14.21 -5.51 1.41
C CYS A 172 15.69 -5.86 1.25
N GLY A 173 16.61 -5.29 2.04
CA GLY A 173 18.05 -5.60 1.97
C GLY A 173 18.70 -5.40 0.59
N CYS A 174 18.07 -4.64 -0.31
CA CYS A 174 18.44 -4.59 -1.71
C CYS A 174 19.22 -3.31 -2.03
N SER A 175 20.56 -3.40 -2.15
CA SER A 175 21.41 -2.24 -2.53
C SER A 175 21.03 -1.68 -3.91
N ALA A 176 20.50 -2.51 -4.84
CA ALA A 176 19.96 -2.02 -6.10
C ALA A 176 18.78 -1.04 -5.89
N ALA A 177 17.96 -1.25 -4.86
CA ALA A 177 16.90 -0.32 -4.48
C ALA A 177 17.47 0.97 -3.84
N ARG A 178 18.60 0.91 -3.13
CA ARG A 178 19.28 2.11 -2.59
C ARG A 178 19.86 2.97 -3.70
N ARG A 179 20.66 2.40 -4.60
CA ARG A 179 21.23 3.12 -5.75
C ARG A 179 20.16 3.76 -6.62
N GLU A 180 19.06 3.06 -6.88
CA GLU A 180 17.96 3.60 -7.68
C GLU A 180 17.22 4.74 -6.96
N ARG A 181 17.02 4.65 -5.64
CA ARG A 181 16.48 5.77 -4.85
C ARG A 181 17.36 7.01 -4.88
N ILE A 182 18.69 6.83 -4.76
CA ILE A 182 19.65 7.94 -4.88
C ILE A 182 19.52 8.57 -6.26
N ARG A 183 19.49 7.76 -7.32
CA ARG A 183 19.36 8.24 -8.71
C ARG A 183 18.10 9.07 -8.91
N TYR A 184 16.94 8.58 -8.46
CA TYR A 184 15.68 9.33 -8.55
C TYR A 184 15.72 10.62 -7.72
N SER A 185 16.31 10.57 -6.52
CA SER A 185 16.44 11.73 -5.65
C SER A 185 17.36 12.80 -6.26
N LEU A 186 18.47 12.40 -6.89
CA LEU A 186 19.37 13.31 -7.60
C LEU A 186 18.68 14.01 -8.77
N LEU A 187 17.89 13.28 -9.55
CA LEU A 187 17.12 13.86 -10.65
C LEU A 187 16.07 14.85 -10.14
N ARG A 188 15.47 14.55 -8.99
CA ARG A 188 14.46 15.39 -8.34
C ARG A 188 15.05 16.68 -7.78
N TRP A 189 16.13 16.59 -7.02
CA TRP A 189 16.77 17.72 -6.33
C TRP A 189 17.83 18.43 -7.18
N HIS A 190 17.93 18.09 -8.46
CA HIS A 190 18.87 18.77 -9.35
C HIS A 190 18.51 20.27 -9.44
N PRO A 191 19.49 21.18 -9.31
CA PRO A 191 19.22 22.62 -9.31
C PRO A 191 18.47 23.11 -10.56
N ASP A 192 18.77 22.52 -11.72
CA ASP A 192 18.05 22.79 -12.98
C ASP A 192 16.53 22.52 -12.89
N LYS A 193 16.12 21.45 -12.20
CA LYS A 193 14.71 21.08 -12.06
C LYS A 193 13.98 21.95 -11.02
N ILE A 194 14.71 22.48 -10.04
CA ILE A 194 14.15 23.31 -8.97
C ILE A 194 14.14 24.78 -9.33
N SER A 195 14.97 25.22 -10.27
CA SER A 195 15.04 26.61 -10.74
C SER A 195 13.66 27.20 -11.10
N PRO A 196 12.75 26.52 -11.84
CA PRO A 196 11.41 27.04 -12.11
C PRO A 196 10.52 27.15 -10.87
N VAL A 197 10.77 26.34 -9.85
CA VAL A 197 10.02 26.36 -8.58
C VAL A 197 10.47 27.53 -7.71
N LEU A 198 11.77 27.86 -7.71
CA LEU A 198 12.33 28.98 -6.96
C LEU A 198 11.67 30.32 -7.33
N GLY A 199 11.24 30.49 -8.58
CA GLY A 199 10.51 31.69 -9.02
C GLY A 199 9.14 31.90 -8.35
N ARG A 200 8.60 30.89 -7.65
CA ARG A 200 7.35 31.00 -6.87
C ARG A 200 7.60 31.08 -5.36
N VAL A 201 8.85 30.96 -4.92
CA VAL A 201 9.18 31.03 -3.49
C VAL A 201 9.11 32.48 -3.04
N VAL A 202 8.58 32.73 -1.85
CA VAL A 202 8.55 34.06 -1.24
C VAL A 202 9.99 34.58 -1.14
N ALA A 203 10.21 35.86 -1.49
CA ALA A 203 11.53 36.46 -1.60
C ALA A 203 12.44 36.25 -0.37
N GLU A 204 11.85 36.24 0.82
CA GLU A 204 12.53 36.01 2.10
C GLU A 204 13.14 34.60 2.22
N ASP A 205 12.52 33.60 1.59
CA ASP A 205 12.89 32.19 1.68
C ASP A 205 13.71 31.71 0.48
N VAL A 206 13.82 32.49 -0.61
CA VAL A 206 14.45 32.06 -1.86
C VAL A 206 15.88 31.57 -1.64
N GLU A 207 16.72 32.36 -0.96
CA GLU A 207 18.12 31.98 -0.74
C GLU A 207 18.23 30.78 0.20
N LEU A 208 17.39 30.71 1.23
CA LEU A 208 17.36 29.58 2.17
C LEU A 208 16.95 28.27 1.47
N VAL A 209 15.92 28.33 0.61
CA VAL A 209 15.49 27.17 -0.18
C VAL A 209 16.57 26.77 -1.18
N ARG A 210 17.21 27.74 -1.85
CA ARG A 210 18.28 27.48 -2.81
C ARG A 210 19.47 26.79 -2.15
N GLU A 211 19.91 27.29 -1.01
CA GLU A 211 20.99 26.69 -0.22
C GLU A 211 20.59 25.29 0.27
N GLY A 212 19.37 25.13 0.79
CA GLY A 212 18.84 23.83 1.21
C GLY A 212 18.81 22.79 0.08
N VAL A 213 18.37 23.19 -1.12
CA VAL A 213 18.36 22.33 -2.32
C VAL A 213 19.78 21.91 -2.69
N LEU A 214 20.73 22.84 -2.69
CA LEU A 214 22.14 22.53 -2.97
C LEU A 214 22.71 21.58 -1.91
N ARG A 215 22.38 21.79 -0.64
CA ARG A 215 22.80 20.95 0.47
C ARG A 215 22.31 19.52 0.31
N VAL A 216 21.03 19.34 -0.02
CA VAL A 216 20.45 18.02 -0.33
C VAL A 216 21.14 17.38 -1.52
N PHE A 217 21.34 18.13 -2.61
CA PHE A 217 22.00 17.61 -3.80
C PHE A 217 23.44 17.16 -3.52
N CYS A 218 24.22 17.94 -2.78
CA CYS A 218 25.56 17.57 -2.36
C CYS A 218 25.56 16.33 -1.47
N ALA A 219 24.66 16.24 -0.50
CA ALA A 219 24.51 15.05 0.34
C ALA A 219 24.19 13.80 -0.48
N LEU A 220 23.28 13.91 -1.45
CA LEU A 220 22.94 12.81 -2.37
C LEU A 220 24.13 12.35 -3.23
N ARG A 221 25.01 13.27 -3.63
CA ARG A 221 26.25 12.92 -4.36
C ARG A 221 27.22 12.15 -3.48
N VAL A 222 27.41 12.58 -2.24
CA VAL A 222 28.23 11.84 -1.27
C VAL A 222 27.67 10.43 -1.04
N LEU A 223 26.34 10.30 -0.90
CA LEU A 223 25.70 8.98 -0.77
C LEU A 223 25.89 8.12 -2.02
N GLN A 224 25.82 8.71 -3.22
CA GLN A 224 26.07 8.00 -4.48
C GLN A 224 27.48 7.44 -4.57
N ASP A 225 28.49 8.22 -4.15
CA ASP A 225 29.90 7.82 -4.22
C ASP A 225 30.26 6.74 -3.18
N THR A 226 29.44 6.60 -2.14
CA THR A 226 29.66 5.64 -1.04
C THR A 226 29.06 4.26 -1.31
N GLU A 227 28.08 4.12 -2.23
CA GLU A 227 27.35 2.87 -2.54
C GLU A 227 27.84 2.15 -3.80
#